data_AF-A0A8T4J3S7-F1
#
_entry.id   AF-A0A8T4J3S7-F1
#
_cell.length_a   1.000
_cell.length_b   1.000
_cell.length_c   1.000
_cell.angle_alpha   90.00
_cell.angle_beta   90.00
_cell.angle_gamma   90.00
#
_symmetry.space_group_name_H-M   'P 1'
#
loop_
_entity.id
_entity.type
_entity.pdbx_description
1 polymer ?
#
loop_
_entity_poly.entity_id
_entity_poly.type
_entity_poly.pdbx_seq_one_letter_code
_entity_poly.pdbx_strand_id
1 'polypeptide(L)'
;RKLSTTCSLVVGKHSLSVNAFVVRCPDENHEAVHRWLLERNTRLYGVAYALDRLGDIYLAGRLPLAAVTPDEVDRLLGVVLENADGSFNTLLEMGFAGAIRREYEWRTSRGESTRNLDAFT
;
A
#
# COMPACT_ATOMS: atom_id res chain seq x y z
N ARG A 1 -9.14 -9.03 -2.50
CA ARG A 1 -8.04 -9.15 -3.47
C ARG A 1 -8.03 -7.88 -4.31
N LYS A 2 -7.02 -7.01 -4.16
CA LYS A 2 -6.84 -5.86 -5.05
C LYS A 2 -6.51 -6.43 -6.44
N LEU A 3 -7.23 -6.02 -7.48
CA LEU A 3 -7.15 -6.64 -8.82
C LEU A 3 -6.03 -6.05 -9.67
N SER A 4 -5.56 -4.85 -9.32
CA SER A 4 -4.43 -4.18 -9.95
C SER A 4 -3.88 -3.11 -9.02
N THR A 5 -2.56 -2.94 -9.04
CA THR A 5 -1.88 -1.81 -8.40
C THR A 5 -1.32 -0.90 -9.48
N THR A 6 -1.87 0.31 -9.57
CA THR A 6 -1.37 1.33 -10.50
C THR A 6 -0.02 1.84 -10.04
N CYS A 7 0.97 1.74 -10.93
CA CYS A 7 2.33 2.24 -10.70
C CYS A 7 2.60 3.42 -11.65
N SER A 8 3.01 4.55 -11.10
CA SER A 8 3.51 5.70 -11.86
C SER A 8 5.02 5.60 -12.00
N LEU A 9 5.50 5.58 -13.25
CA LEU A 9 6.91 5.56 -13.60
C LEU A 9 7.20 6.84 -14.39
N VAL A 10 8.01 7.74 -13.81
CA VAL A 10 8.31 9.04 -14.42
C VAL A 10 9.81 9.16 -14.64
N VAL A 11 10.23 9.19 -15.91
CA VAL A 11 11.62 9.40 -16.31
C VAL A 11 11.92 10.89 -16.26
N GLY A 12 12.73 11.31 -15.29
CA GLY A 12 13.26 12.67 -15.21
C GLY A 12 14.62 12.78 -15.88
N LYS A 13 15.24 13.98 -15.78
CA LYS A 13 16.55 14.27 -16.37
C LYS A 13 17.69 13.37 -15.84
N HIS A 14 17.60 12.94 -14.59
CA HIS A 14 18.69 12.22 -13.90
C HIS A 14 18.25 10.91 -13.23
N SER A 15 16.95 10.65 -13.15
CA SER A 15 16.43 9.52 -12.39
C SER A 15 15.04 9.10 -12.87
N LEU A 16 14.73 7.83 -12.72
CA LEU A 16 13.38 7.31 -12.75
C LEU A 16 12.75 7.47 -11.36
N SER A 17 11.58 8.09 -11.28
CA SER A 17 10.76 8.11 -10.06
C SER A 17 9.65 7.09 -10.18
N VAL A 18 9.41 6.36 -9.09
CA VAL A 18 8.37 5.32 -9.01
C VAL A 18 7.46 5.65 -7.83
N ASN A 19 6.14 5.65 -8.08
CA ASN A 19 5.14 5.85 -7.04
C ASN A 19 3.96 4.91 -7.26
N ALA A 20 3.49 4.25 -6.21
CA ALA A 20 2.30 3.42 -6.23
C ALA A 20 1.44 3.67 -4.99
N PHE A 21 0.14 3.86 -5.20
CA PHE A 21 -0.81 4.09 -4.12
C PHE A 21 -1.16 2.76 -3.42
N VAL A 22 -1.03 2.73 -2.10
CA VAL A 22 -1.31 1.53 -1.29
C VAL A 22 -2.71 1.63 -0.70
N VAL A 23 -2.93 2.60 0.19
CA VAL A 23 -4.19 2.80 0.92
C VAL A 23 -4.34 4.27 1.34
N ARG A 24 -5.58 4.69 1.58
CA ARG A 24 -5.89 6.02 2.12
C ARG A 24 -5.32 6.17 3.54
N CYS A 25 -5.24 7.41 4.00
CA CYS A 25 -4.92 7.73 5.39
C CYS A 25 -5.72 6.84 6.35
N PRO A 26 -5.04 6.12 7.27
CA PRO A 26 -5.71 5.34 8.32
C PRO A 26 -6.73 6.18 9.09
N ASP A 27 -7.86 5.59 9.46
CA ASP A 27 -8.88 6.27 10.28
C ASP A 27 -8.46 6.31 11.77
N GLU A 28 -7.64 5.35 12.18
CA GLU A 28 -7.19 5.20 13.56
C GLU A 28 -5.78 4.59 13.66
N ASN A 29 -5.21 4.60 14.87
CA ASN A 29 -3.97 3.92 15.22
C ASN A 29 -2.74 4.29 14.35
N HIS A 30 -2.66 5.56 13.94
CA HIS A 30 -1.59 6.08 13.07
C HIS A 30 -0.19 5.74 13.55
N GLU A 31 0.10 5.82 14.85
CA GLU A 31 1.44 5.53 15.38
C GLU A 31 1.87 4.09 15.10
N ALA A 32 0.99 3.12 15.34
CA ALA A 32 1.28 1.71 15.09
C ALA A 32 1.45 1.45 13.58
N VAL A 33 0.58 2.05 12.75
CA VAL A 33 0.72 1.96 11.29
C VAL A 33 2.06 2.54 10.84
N HIS A 34 2.42 3.75 11.26
CA HIS A 34 3.66 4.40 10.86
C HIS A 34 4.90 3.62 11.33
N ARG A 35 4.90 3.11 12.57
CA ARG A 35 5.96 2.23 13.06
C ARG A 35 6.10 1.00 12.17
N TRP A 36 4.99 0.33 11.87
CA TRP A 36 4.98 -0.85 11.01
C TRP A 36 5.55 -0.55 9.60
N LEU A 37 5.16 0.57 8.99
CA LEU A 37 5.70 1.01 7.70
C LEU A 37 7.22 1.20 7.76
N LEU A 38 7.73 1.86 8.82
CA LEU A 38 9.16 2.10 9.02
C LEU A 38 9.94 0.81 9.25
N GLU A 39 9.41 -0.13 10.04
CA GLU A 39 10.02 -1.44 10.25
C GLU A 39 10.07 -2.23 8.95
N ARG A 40 9.00 -2.18 8.14
CA ARG A 40 8.94 -2.91 6.86
C ARG A 40 9.93 -2.34 5.84
N ASN A 41 10.16 -1.03 5.84
CA ASN A 41 11.12 -0.36 4.96
C ASN A 41 12.54 -0.95 5.05
N THR A 42 12.93 -1.54 6.19
CA THR A 42 14.24 -2.17 6.37
C THR A 42 14.49 -3.38 5.46
N ARG A 43 13.42 -3.94 4.87
CA ARG A 43 13.46 -5.14 4.02
C ARG A 43 13.08 -4.84 2.57
N LEU A 44 12.75 -3.60 2.25
CA LEU A 44 12.32 -3.24 0.90
C LEU A 44 13.52 -2.94 0.00
N TYR A 45 13.33 -3.22 -1.28
CA TYR A 45 14.32 -2.99 -2.33
C TYR A 45 13.78 -1.95 -3.33
N GLY A 46 14.57 -0.91 -3.60
CA GLY A 46 14.27 0.12 -4.61
C GLY A 46 13.14 1.11 -4.26
N VAL A 47 12.20 0.73 -3.39
CA VAL A 47 11.11 1.58 -2.89
C VAL A 47 11.03 1.54 -1.36
N ALA A 48 10.35 2.54 -0.79
CA ALA A 48 9.99 2.60 0.62
C ALA A 48 8.54 3.08 0.76
N TYR A 49 7.89 2.70 1.86
CA TYR A 49 6.64 3.33 2.26
C TYR A 49 6.88 4.80 2.59
N ALA A 50 5.97 5.64 2.09
CA ALA A 50 5.93 7.07 2.30
C ALA A 50 4.49 7.53 2.56
N LEU A 51 4.36 8.67 3.22
CA LEU A 51 3.09 9.35 3.45
C LEU A 51 3.06 10.64 2.63
N ASP A 52 1.91 10.96 2.07
CA ASP A 52 1.67 12.30 1.52
C ASP A 52 1.19 13.27 2.62
N ARG A 53 0.80 14.48 2.20
CA ARG A 53 0.30 15.52 3.13
C ARG A 53 -1.05 15.18 3.76
N LEU A 54 -1.84 14.33 3.13
CA LEU A 54 -3.13 13.87 3.62
C LEU A 54 -3.00 12.62 4.51
N GLY A 55 -1.79 12.05 4.59
CA GLY A 55 -1.51 10.80 5.31
C GLY A 55 -1.77 9.55 4.48
N ASP A 56 -2.03 9.70 3.18
CA ASP A 56 -2.20 8.56 2.27
C ASP A 56 -0.86 7.82 2.11
N ILE A 57 -0.95 6.49 2.08
CA ILE A 57 0.22 5.62 2.09
C ILE A 57 0.58 5.24 0.65
N TYR A 58 1.84 5.48 0.30
CA TYR A 58 2.44 5.16 -1.00
C TYR A 58 3.66 4.27 -0.84
N LEU A 59 3.99 3.52 -1.89
CA LEU A 59 5.34 3.04 -2.14
C LEU A 59 6.02 4.03 -3.09
N ALA A 60 7.14 4.59 -2.67
CA ALA A 60 7.89 5.60 -3.42
C ALA A 60 9.37 5.19 -3.56
N GLY A 61 9.95 5.43 -4.73
CA GLY A 61 11.34 5.13 -5.01
C GLY A 61 11.95 6.04 -6.07
N ARG A 62 13.27 6.13 -6.08
CA ARG A 62 14.04 6.86 -7.10
C ARG A 62 15.27 6.07 -7.48
N LEU A 63 15.44 5.83 -8.78
CA LEU A 63 16.55 5.05 -9.32
C LEU A 63 17.36 5.90 -10.31
N PRO A 64 18.70 5.74 -10.35
CA PRO A 64 19.52 6.37 -11.39
C PRO A 64 19.16 5.78 -12.75
N LEU A 65 19.24 6.58 -13.82
CA LEU A 65 18.87 6.13 -15.18
C LEU A 65 19.70 4.92 -15.65
N ALA A 66 20.95 4.80 -15.20
CA ALA A 66 21.82 3.66 -15.52
C ALA A 66 21.30 2.32 -14.97
N ALA A 67 20.47 2.34 -13.92
CA ALA A 67 19.84 1.15 -13.35
C ALA A 67 18.50 0.80 -14.04
N VAL A 68 18.02 1.60 -14.99
CA VAL A 68 16.74 1.35 -15.68
C VAL A 68 16.95 0.31 -16.78
N THR A 69 17.05 -0.96 -16.37
CA THR A 69 17.10 -2.12 -17.25
C THR A 69 15.78 -2.89 -17.16
N PRO A 70 15.43 -3.72 -18.16
CA PRO A 70 14.23 -4.55 -18.10
C PRO A 70 14.13 -5.40 -16.81
N ASP A 71 15.22 -6.05 -16.42
CA ASP A 71 15.27 -6.91 -15.23
C ASP A 71 15.10 -6.12 -13.93
N GLU A 72 15.70 -4.92 -13.86
CA GLU A 72 15.61 -4.09 -12.66
C GLU A 72 14.21 -3.47 -12.52
N VAL A 73 13.60 -3.08 -13.64
CA VAL A 73 12.21 -2.61 -13.66
C VAL A 73 11.25 -3.74 -13.27
N ASP A 74 11.45 -4.96 -13.78
CA ASP A 74 10.63 -6.12 -13.41
C ASP A 74 10.73 -6.41 -11.90
N ARG A 75 11.95 -6.46 -11.36
CA ARG A 75 12.19 -6.66 -9.93
C ARG A 75 11.54 -5.57 -9.08
N LEU A 76 11.64 -4.31 -9.51
CA LEU A 76 11.03 -3.16 -8.84
C LEU A 76 9.50 -3.26 -8.82
N LEU A 77 8.89 -3.60 -9.96
CA LEU A 77 7.44 -3.77 -10.06
C LEU A 77 6.95 -4.97 -9.25
N GLY A 78 7.73 -6.06 -9.17
CA GLY A 78 7.46 -7.19 -8.29
C GLY A 78 7.40 -6.79 -6.82
N VAL A 79 8.38 -6.00 -6.35
CA VAL A 79 8.39 -5.47 -4.97
C VAL A 79 7.16 -4.58 -4.72
N VAL A 80 6.80 -3.73 -5.68
CA VAL A 80 5.61 -2.88 -5.57
C VAL A 80 4.33 -3.71 -5.47
N LEU A 81 4.17 -4.71 -6.34
CA LEU A 81 3.01 -5.59 -6.33
C LEU A 81 2.87 -6.32 -4.99
N GLU A 82 3.94 -6.95 -4.51
CA GLU A 82 3.95 -7.70 -3.26
C GLU A 82 3.59 -6.80 -2.06
N ASN A 83 4.15 -5.58 -2.01
CA ASN A 83 4.00 -4.72 -0.84
C ASN A 83 2.75 -3.82 -0.90
N ALA A 84 2.18 -3.58 -2.08
CA ALA A 84 0.90 -2.89 -2.21
C ALA A 84 -0.30 -3.83 -1.98
N ASP A 85 -0.23 -5.07 -2.47
CA ASP A 85 -1.33 -6.03 -2.34
C ASP A 85 -1.21 -6.87 -1.05
N GLY A 86 -0.01 -7.38 -0.76
CA GLY A 86 0.22 -8.28 0.38
C GLY A 86 0.10 -7.59 1.73
N SER A 87 0.41 -6.30 1.79
CA SER A 87 0.34 -5.52 3.04
C SER A 87 -1.01 -4.83 3.26
N PHE A 88 -1.91 -4.90 2.27
CA PHE A 88 -3.19 -4.19 2.30
C PHE A 88 -4.07 -4.61 3.47
N ASN A 89 -4.24 -5.92 3.69
CA ASN A 89 -5.09 -6.44 4.77
C ASN A 89 -4.53 -6.07 6.14
N THR A 90 -3.22 -6.18 6.35
CA THR A 90 -2.58 -5.80 7.61
C THR A 90 -2.78 -4.32 7.91
N LEU A 91 -2.62 -3.43 6.91
CA LEU A 91 -2.89 -2.01 7.09
C LEU A 91 -4.36 -1.70 7.37
N LEU A 92 -5.28 -2.44 6.75
CA LEU A 92 -6.72 -2.35 7.03
C LEU A 92 -7.06 -2.77 8.46
N GLU A 93 -6.52 -3.90 8.92
CA GLU A 93 -6.73 -4.39 10.29
C GLU A 93 -6.16 -3.44 11.33
N MET A 94 -4.99 -2.85 11.09
CA MET A 94 -4.36 -1.94 12.04
C MET A 94 -5.03 -0.55 12.07
N GLY A 95 -5.41 -0.03 10.89
CA GLY A 95 -5.77 1.38 10.71
C GLY A 95 -7.24 1.66 10.43
N PHE A 96 -8.07 0.61 10.23
CA PHE A 96 -9.48 0.74 9.83
C PHE A 96 -10.40 -0.24 10.57
N ALA A 97 -9.97 -0.86 11.67
CA ALA A 97 -10.74 -1.88 12.38
C ALA A 97 -12.15 -1.39 12.78
N GLY A 98 -12.25 -0.16 13.28
CA GLY A 98 -13.52 0.48 13.64
C GLY A 98 -14.43 0.71 12.44
N ALA A 99 -13.87 1.11 11.29
CA ALA A 99 -14.64 1.29 10.05
C ALA A 99 -15.14 -0.04 9.49
N ILE A 100 -14.29 -1.08 9.52
CA ILE A 100 -14.65 -2.45 9.11
C ILE A 100 -15.80 -2.98 9.97
N ARG A 101 -15.75 -2.78 11.30
CA ARG A 101 -16.82 -3.21 12.21
C ARG A 101 -18.15 -2.51 11.92
N ARG A 102 -18.12 -1.19 11.72
CA ARG A 102 -19.33 -0.41 11.37
C ARG A 102 -19.92 -0.86 10.03
N GLU A 103 -19.08 -1.08 9.02
CA GLU A 103 -19.51 -1.60 7.71
C GLU A 103 -20.13 -3.00 7.84
N TYR A 104 -19.55 -3.87 8.67
CA TYR A 104 -20.08 -5.20 8.95
C TYR A 104 -21.48 -5.12 9.57
N GLU A 105 -21.64 -4.36 10.66
CA GLU A 105 -22.93 -4.15 11.34
C GLU A 105 -23.98 -3.58 10.38
N TRP A 106 -23.60 -2.60 9.55
CA TRP A 106 -24.48 -2.00 8.56
C TRP A 106 -24.96 -3.03 7.52
N ARG A 107 -24.07 -3.83 6.95
CA ARG A 107 -24.43 -4.87 5.96
C ARG A 107 -25.30 -5.96 6.58
N THR A 108 -24.95 -6.44 7.77
CA THR A 108 -25.76 -7.44 8.48
C THR A 108 -27.17 -6.94 8.76
N SER A 109 -27.30 -5.68 9.19
CA SER A 109 -28.62 -5.07 9.46
C SER A 109 -29.52 -4.94 8.23
N ARG A 110 -28.93 -4.94 7.02
CA ARG A 110 -29.63 -4.78 5.74
C ARG A 110 -29.72 -6.05 4.89
N GLY A 111 -29.15 -7.16 5.36
CA GLY A 111 -29.07 -8.42 4.61
C GLY A 111 -28.16 -8.33 3.38
N GLU A 112 -27.19 -7.41 3.37
CA GLU A 112 -26.21 -7.30 2.29
C GLU A 112 -25.03 -8.28 2.47
N SER A 113 -24.36 -8.65 1.38
CA SER A 113 -23.28 -9.64 1.41
C SER A 113 -22.03 -9.14 2.14
N THR A 114 -21.53 -9.94 3.09
CA THR A 114 -20.30 -9.69 3.87
C THR A 114 -19.04 -10.34 3.27
N ARG A 115 -19.10 -10.93 2.07
CA ARG A 115 -18.02 -11.78 1.52
C ARG A 115 -16.63 -11.12 1.47
N ASN A 116 -16.57 -9.80 1.32
CA ASN A 116 -15.30 -9.06 1.30
C ASN A 116 -14.77 -8.74 2.71
N LEU A 117 -15.63 -8.83 3.72
CA LEU A 117 -15.32 -8.62 5.13
C LEU A 117 -14.91 -9.92 5.83
N ASP A 118 -15.24 -11.09 5.27
CA ASP A 118 -14.83 -12.40 5.79
C ASP A 118 -13.30 -12.52 5.97
N ALA A 119 -12.52 -11.72 5.23
CA ALA A 119 -11.07 -11.64 5.37
C ALA A 119 -10.60 -11.04 6.73
N PHE A 120 -11.51 -10.50 7.54
CA PHE A 120 -11.23 -9.81 8.80
C PHE A 120 -11.96 -10.43 10.03
N THR A 121 -12.45 -11.67 9.90
CA THR A 121 -13.15 -12.44 10.96
C THR A 121 -12.29 -13.62 11.41
#